data_AF-A0A947NCL4-F1
#
_entry.id   AF-A0A947NCL4-F1
#
_cell.length_a   1.000
_cell.length_b   1.000
_cell.length_c   1.000
_cell.angle_alpha   90.00
_cell.angle_beta   90.00
_cell.angle_gamma   90.00
#
_symmetry.space_group_name_H-M   'P 1'
#
loop_
_entity.id
_entity.type
_entity.pdbx_description
1 polymer ?
#
loop_
_entity_poly.entity_id
_entity_poly.type
_entity_poly.pdbx_seq_one_letter_code
_entity_poly.pdbx_strand_id
1 'polypeptide(L)'
;MKRADIKIGYLCNNHCLFCVQGKNRELYGNKSCAEIKKAINLARKTCQDLVFTGGEATLRNDFLELVSYAKKLGFRYICVITNGIK
;
A
#
# COMPACT_ATOMS: atom_id res chain seq x y z
N MET A 1 20.56 -2.77 0.09
CA MET A 1 19.52 -1.94 -0.56
C MET A 1 18.34 -1.81 0.39
N LYS A 2 17.74 -0.61 0.52
CA LYS A 2 16.62 -0.34 1.44
C LYS A 2 15.29 -0.36 0.70
N ARG A 3 14.30 -1.01 1.32
CA ARG A 3 12.92 -1.18 0.85
C ARG A 3 11.98 -0.52 1.86
N ALA A 4 10.95 0.15 1.36
CA ALA A 4 9.90 0.72 2.19
C ALA A 4 8.58 -0.06 2.04
N ASP A 5 7.95 -0.38 3.17
CA ASP A 5 6.65 -1.02 3.23
C ASP A 5 5.59 0.04 3.60
N ILE A 6 4.75 0.40 2.63
CA ILE A 6 3.73 1.43 2.82
C ILE A 6 2.37 0.79 2.99
N LYS A 7 1.83 0.91 4.21
CA LYS A 7 0.47 0.48 4.54
C LYS A 7 -0.54 1.50 4.01
N ILE A 8 -1.26 1.18 2.95
CA ILE A 8 -2.20 2.10 2.27
C ILE A 8 -3.59 2.17 2.91
N GLY A 9 -3.89 1.27 3.83
CA GLY A 9 -5.19 1.21 4.50
C GLY A 9 -5.40 -0.12 5.23
N TYR A 10 -6.63 -0.33 5.69
CA TYR A 10 -7.06 -1.56 6.38
C TYR A 10 -8.27 -2.24 5.75
N LEU A 11 -8.95 -1.59 4.79
CA LEU A 11 -10.11 -2.18 4.13
C LEU A 11 -9.69 -3.34 3.24
N CYS A 12 -10.29 -4.50 3.45
CA CYS A 12 -10.00 -5.74 2.73
C CYS A 12 -11.28 -6.55 2.62
N ASN A 13 -11.54 -7.11 1.44
CA ASN A 13 -12.66 -8.01 1.16
C ASN A 13 -12.49 -9.40 1.80
N ASN A 14 -11.26 -9.80 2.14
CA ASN A 14 -10.99 -11.11 2.73
C ASN A 14 -10.84 -11.07 4.26
N HIS A 15 -11.43 -12.03 4.97
CA HIS A 15 -11.46 -12.10 6.44
C HIS A 15 -10.57 -13.23 6.98
N CYS A 16 -9.27 -13.23 6.62
CA CYS A 16 -8.35 -14.28 7.04
C CYS A 16 -8.29 -14.40 8.57
N LEU A 17 -8.48 -15.60 9.10
CA LEU A 17 -8.43 -15.91 10.53
C LEU A 17 -7.10 -15.51 11.19
N PHE A 18 -6.00 -15.61 10.44
CA PHE A 18 -4.64 -15.30 10.90
C PHE A 18 -4.22 -13.84 10.65
N CYS A 19 -5.12 -12.97 10.18
CA CYS A 19 -4.75 -11.59 9.86
C CYS A 19 -4.44 -10.78 11.12
N VAL A 20 -3.16 -10.46 11.33
CA VAL A 20 -2.70 -9.59 12.44
C VAL A 20 -3.36 -8.21 12.42
N GLN A 21 -3.84 -7.76 11.26
CA GLN A 21 -4.53 -6.48 11.10
C GLN A 21 -6.06 -6.61 11.08
N GLY A 22 -6.63 -7.80 11.29
CA GLY A 22 -8.05 -8.08 11.08
C GLY A 22 -8.98 -7.12 11.83
N LYS A 23 -8.71 -6.87 13.12
CA LYS A 23 -9.49 -5.93 13.95
C LYS A 23 -9.38 -4.47 13.49
N ASN A 24 -8.26 -4.08 12.89
CA ASN A 24 -8.03 -2.70 12.46
C ASN A 24 -8.93 -2.29 11.29
N ARG A 25 -9.49 -3.25 10.55
CA ARG A 25 -10.47 -2.98 9.49
C ARG A 25 -11.76 -2.36 10.02
N GLU A 26 -12.18 -2.73 11.23
CA GLU A 26 -13.40 -2.21 11.86
C GLU A 26 -13.17 -0.85 12.52
N LEU A 27 -11.92 -0.57 12.90
CA LEU A 27 -11.53 0.64 13.62
C LEU A 27 -11.04 1.76 12.69
N TYR A 28 -10.48 1.40 11.53
CA TYR A 28 -9.78 2.33 10.65
C TYR A 28 -10.11 2.09 9.18
N GLY A 29 -10.19 3.19 8.44
CA GLY A 29 -10.38 3.18 6.99
C GLY A 29 -9.08 3.11 6.19
N ASN A 30 -9.22 3.43 4.90
CA ASN A 30 -8.12 3.63 3.99
C ASN A 30 -7.46 5.00 4.20
N LYS A 31 -6.14 5.08 4.01
CA LYS A 31 -5.46 6.39 3.94
C LYS A 31 -5.90 7.13 2.69
N SER A 32 -5.93 8.45 2.75
CA SER A 32 -6.14 9.28 1.56
C SER A 32 -4.99 9.11 0.55
N CYS A 33 -5.27 9.37 -0.73
CA CYS A 33 -4.25 9.38 -1.78
C CYS A 33 -3.07 10.31 -1.42
N ALA A 34 -3.38 11.49 -0.87
CA ALA A 34 -2.39 12.49 -0.47
C ALA A 34 -1.45 12.00 0.64
N GLU A 35 -1.98 11.35 1.67
CA GLU A 35 -1.16 10.77 2.75
C GLU A 35 -0.21 9.69 2.21
N ILE A 36 -0.69 8.84 1.30
CA ILE A 36 0.13 7.79 0.69
C ILE A 36 1.23 8.41 -0.17
N LYS A 37 0.90 9.40 -1.02
CA LYS A 37 1.92 10.11 -1.82
C LYS A 37 2.97 10.79 -0.94
N LYS A 38 2.57 11.38 0.20
CA LYS A 38 3.51 11.94 1.19
C LYS A 38 4.45 10.86 1.75
N ALA A 39 3.92 9.68 2.09
CA ALA A 39 4.72 8.55 2.54
C ALA A 39 5.69 8.03 1.45
N ILE A 40 5.24 7.94 0.19
CA ILE A 40 6.08 7.55 -0.96
C ILE A 40 7.25 8.55 -1.14
N ASN A 41 6.98 9.86 -1.06
CA ASN A 41 8.04 10.87 -1.14
C ASN A 41 9.07 10.73 -0.03
N LEU A 42 8.63 10.49 1.21
CA LEU A 42 9.54 10.29 2.33
C LEU A 42 10.37 9.02 2.14
N ALA A 43 9.75 7.92 1.72
CA ALA A 43 10.42 6.66 1.44
C ALA A 43 11.47 6.81 0.33
N ARG A 44 11.18 7.59 -0.73
CA ARG A 44 12.09 7.75 -1.86
C ARG A 44 13.44 8.37 -1.47
N LYS A 45 13.49 9.17 -0.40
CA LYS A 45 14.72 9.79 0.11
C LYS A 45 15.76 8.77 0.56
N THR A 46 15.34 7.57 0.98
CA THR A 46 16.24 6.58 1.60
C THR A 46 16.10 5.17 1.03
N CYS A 47 15.04 4.89 0.27
CA CYS A 47 14.71 3.58 -0.28
C CYS A 47 14.70 3.59 -1.81
N GLN A 48 15.06 2.46 -2.41
CA GLN A 48 15.02 2.24 -3.87
C GLN A 48 13.86 1.33 -4.27
N ASP A 49 13.35 0.52 -3.34
CA ASP A 49 12.24 -0.39 -3.57
C ASP A 49 11.04 0.00 -2.68
N LEU A 50 9.83 -0.26 -3.18
CA LEU A 50 8.57 0.04 -2.51
C LEU A 50 7.66 -1.18 -2.51
N VAL A 51 6.99 -1.43 -1.39
CA VAL A 51 5.93 -2.43 -1.25
C VAL A 51 4.65 -1.73 -0.84
N PHE A 52 3.58 -1.93 -1.61
CA PHE A 52 2.22 -1.59 -1.19
C PHE A 52 1.63 -2.75 -0.38
N THR A 53 1.19 -2.45 0.84
CA THR A 53 0.63 -3.43 1.80
C THR A 53 -0.53 -2.83 2.60
N GLY A 54 -1.16 -3.61 3.46
CA GLY A 54 -2.24 -3.19 4.35
C GLY A 54 -3.49 -4.04 4.18
N GLY A 55 -4.62 -3.38 3.93
CA GLY A 55 -5.81 -4.03 3.39
C GLY A 55 -5.58 -4.54 1.96
N GLU A 56 -6.65 -4.68 1.19
CA GLU A 56 -6.52 -5.12 -0.20
C GLU A 56 -6.28 -3.93 -1.13
N ALA A 57 -5.10 -3.90 -1.74
CA ALA A 57 -4.66 -2.77 -2.55
C ALA A 57 -5.54 -2.55 -3.79
N THR A 58 -5.98 -3.65 -4.41
CA THR A 58 -6.73 -3.63 -5.67
C THR A 58 -8.18 -3.13 -5.52
N LEU A 59 -8.72 -3.06 -4.30
CA LEU A 59 -10.05 -2.47 -4.04
C LEU A 59 -10.07 -0.94 -4.11
N ARG A 60 -8.90 -0.29 -4.15
CA ARG A 60 -8.83 1.17 -4.23
C ARG A 60 -8.93 1.64 -5.67
N ASN A 61 -9.88 2.52 -5.94
CA ASN A 61 -10.04 3.16 -7.26
C ASN A 61 -8.80 3.97 -7.69
N ASP A 62 -8.04 4.52 -6.75
CA ASP A 62 -6.83 5.31 -6.99
C ASP A 62 -5.53 4.47 -7.00
N PHE A 63 -5.61 3.14 -6.94
CA PHE A 63 -4.43 2.31 -6.75
C PHE A 63 -3.41 2.44 -7.89
N LEU A 64 -3.87 2.39 -9.15
CA LEU A 64 -2.99 2.52 -10.31
C LEU A 64 -2.34 3.91 -10.39
N GLU A 65 -3.00 4.95 -9.89
CA GLU A 65 -2.43 6.28 -9.77
C GLU A 65 -1.24 6.29 -8.80
N LEU A 66 -1.36 5.61 -7.66
CA LEU A 66 -0.27 5.48 -6.68
C LEU A 66 0.92 4.70 -7.23
N VAL A 67 0.68 3.61 -7.97
CA VAL A 67 1.73 2.84 -8.66
C VAL A 67 2.44 3.71 -9.70
N SER A 68 1.67 4.44 -10.52
CA SER A 68 2.21 5.38 -11.52
C SER A 68 3.04 6.48 -10.86
N TYR A 69 2.58 7.01 -9.73
CA TYR A 69 3.30 8.02 -8.96
C TYR A 69 4.64 7.50 -8.42
N ALA A 70 4.66 6.29 -7.84
CA ALA A 70 5.89 5.64 -7.39
C ALA A 70 6.86 5.39 -8.57
N LYS A 71 6.35 4.93 -9.72
CA LYS A 71 7.18 4.72 -10.92
C LYS A 71 7.81 6.03 -11.40
N LYS A 72 7.05 7.13 -11.43
CA LYS A 72 7.56 8.47 -11.80
C LYS A 72 8.66 8.98 -10.86
N LEU A 73 8.61 8.61 -9.58
CA LEU A 73 9.65 8.95 -8.60
C LEU A 73 10.92 8.09 -8.72
N GLY A 74 10.95 7.12 -9.63
CA GLY A 74 12.14 6.32 -9.92
C GLY A 74 12.45 5.25 -8.88
N PHE A 75 11.42 4.67 -8.26
CA PHE A 75 11.59 3.40 -7.53
C PHE A 75 11.98 2.29 -8.53
N ARG A 76 12.96 1.47 -8.18
CA ARG A 76 13.49 0.39 -9.02
C ARG A 76 12.51 -0.79 -9.07
N TYR A 77 12.06 -1.24 -7.91
CA TYR A 77 11.04 -2.26 -7.78
C TYR A 77 9.83 -1.74 -7.02
N ILE A 78 8.64 -2.02 -7.56
CA ILE A 78 7.36 -1.74 -6.93
C ILE A 78 6.64 -3.08 -6.79
N CYS A 79 6.47 -3.52 -5.55
CA CYS A 79 5.80 -4.76 -5.19
C CYS A 79 4.42 -4.45 -4.62
N VAL A 80 3.47 -5.35 -4.85
CA VAL A 80 2.10 -5.25 -4.35
C VAL A 80 1.78 -6.55 -3.62
N ILE A 81 1.35 -6.43 -2.38
CA ILE A 81 0.77 -7.55 -1.63
C ILE A 81 -0.75 -7.50 -1.84
N THR A 82 -1.29 -8.55 -2.43
CA THR A 82 -2.72 -8.70 -2.73
C THR A 82 -3.18 -10.12 -2.38
N ASN A 83 -4.44 -10.26 -1.99
CA ASN A 83 -5.08 -11.55 -1.83
C ASN A 83 -5.45 -12.22 -3.16
N GLY A 84 -5.47 -11.45 -4.27
CA GLY A 84 -5.72 -11.97 -5.62
C GLY A 84 -7.11 -12.61 -5.82
N ILE A 85 -8.07 -12.36 -4.92
CA ILE A 85 -9.42 -12.90 -5.02
C ILE A 85 -10.20 -12.08 -6.04
N LYS A 86 -10.93 -12.78 -6.92
CA LYS A 86 -11.82 -12.19 -7.92
C LYS A 86 -13.19 -11.88 -7.35
#